data_AF-A0A418QAY2-F1
#
_entry.id   AF-A0A418QAY2-F1
#
_cell.length_a   1.000
_cell.length_b   1.000
_cell.length_c   1.000
_cell.angle_alpha   90.00
_cell.angle_beta   90.00
_cell.angle_gamma   90.00
#
_symmetry.space_group_name_H-M   'P 1'
#
loop_
_entity.id
_entity.type
_entity.pdbx_description
1 polymer ?
#
loop_
_entity_poly.entity_id
_entity_poly.type
_entity_poly.pdbx_seq_one_letter_code
_entity_poly.pdbx_strand_id
1 'polypeptide(L)'
;MTYPNSTTTIHEQPGDWAGGEGRGAVATPAGLSLAPGATSGTWTSAPLRVPAFDELVPSWNAVTPARGSVSVEVRAQNAGGWTRWFSFGTWSDAGDRASLDGQKDRAGQVLTDTLRLTAKSSAVQYRVTLRGAGTAVRLVALNTSDRARRSEALGAPGNRAAWGKEVRVPQRSQMLYPDGGEVWCSPTSVSMILAKHGVNVTVPDAARGTFDRVYDGTGNWAFNAAYAGARGMRSVVLRLPSLAAAETFTAQGTPLAVSLGWKAGELPGAAIPSSGGHLMVLTGFDTQGNPVLNDPAAPTDAGVRRTYPRAAFERLWLSHSGGVAYLITPR
;
A
#
# COMPACT_ATOMS: atom_id res chain seq x y z
N MET A 1 -0.72 6.95 -12.23
CA MET A 1 -2.20 6.98 -12.19
C MET A 1 -2.63 8.25 -11.47
N THR A 2 -3.44 9.08 -12.11
CA THR A 2 -3.85 10.39 -11.57
C THR A 2 -5.36 10.44 -11.47
N TYR A 3 -5.87 10.75 -10.29
CA TYR A 3 -7.27 11.01 -9.97
C TYR A 3 -7.41 12.44 -9.45
N PRO A 4 -8.63 13.02 -9.42
CA PRO A 4 -8.83 14.39 -8.96
C PRO A 4 -8.27 14.68 -7.56
N ASN A 5 -8.30 13.68 -6.67
CA ASN A 5 -7.93 13.80 -5.26
C ASN A 5 -6.63 13.07 -4.88
N SER A 6 -6.01 12.31 -5.79
CA SER A 6 -4.77 11.58 -5.52
C SER A 6 -3.98 11.26 -6.79
N THR A 7 -2.66 11.14 -6.66
CA THR A 7 -1.76 10.76 -7.75
C THR A 7 -0.82 9.67 -7.26
N THR A 8 -0.64 8.63 -8.07
CA THR A 8 0.39 7.61 -7.85
C THR A 8 1.45 7.74 -8.93
N THR A 9 2.59 8.31 -8.55
CA THR A 9 3.80 8.40 -9.37
C THR A 9 4.62 7.16 -9.14
N ILE A 10 5.00 6.46 -10.22
CA ILE A 10 5.73 5.19 -10.15
C ILE A 10 7.04 5.37 -10.92
N HIS A 11 8.15 5.07 -10.26
CA HIS A 11 9.46 4.94 -10.87
C HIS A 11 9.81 3.46 -10.93
N GLU A 12 9.96 2.95 -12.14
CA GLU A 12 10.18 1.52 -12.44
C GLU A 12 11.02 1.36 -13.71
N GLN A 13 10.78 2.20 -14.72
CA GLN A 13 11.49 2.18 -15.98
C GLN A 13 12.83 2.93 -15.89
N PRO A 14 13.82 2.63 -16.75
CA PRO A 14 15.15 3.23 -16.69
C PRO A 14 15.13 4.77 -16.70
N GLY A 15 14.23 5.36 -17.50
CA GLY A 15 14.06 6.80 -17.62
C GLY A 15 13.49 7.47 -16.36
N ASP A 16 12.77 6.74 -15.51
CA ASP A 16 12.18 7.30 -14.29
C ASP A 16 13.27 7.67 -13.27
N TRP A 17 14.43 7.02 -13.33
CA TRP A 17 15.56 7.32 -12.44
C TRP A 17 16.41 8.50 -12.94
N ALA A 18 16.12 9.05 -14.13
CA ALA A 18 16.93 10.12 -14.71
C ALA A 18 17.03 11.35 -13.81
N GLY A 19 18.22 11.96 -13.76
CA GLY A 19 18.50 13.11 -12.90
C GLY A 19 18.62 12.79 -11.40
N GLY A 20 18.48 11.52 -11.00
CA GLY A 20 18.82 11.08 -9.65
C GLY A 20 20.32 10.99 -9.41
N GLU A 21 20.71 11.09 -8.15
CA GLU A 21 22.11 11.07 -7.70
C GLU A 21 22.38 9.84 -6.84
N GLY A 22 23.34 9.03 -7.26
CA GLY A 22 23.81 7.84 -6.55
C GLY A 22 25.12 8.06 -5.81
N ARG A 23 25.22 7.55 -4.58
CA ARG A 23 26.46 7.40 -3.81
C ARG A 23 26.60 5.95 -3.37
N GLY A 24 27.38 5.14 -4.10
CA GLY A 24 27.47 3.69 -3.88
C GLY A 24 26.23 2.89 -4.32
N ALA A 25 25.21 3.56 -4.84
CA ALA A 25 24.08 2.96 -5.55
C ALA A 25 24.00 3.53 -6.98
N VAL A 26 23.51 2.74 -7.92
CA VAL A 26 23.41 3.09 -9.34
C VAL A 26 22.04 2.74 -9.89
N ALA A 27 21.56 3.51 -10.86
CA ALA A 27 20.41 3.12 -11.68
C ALA A 27 20.86 2.14 -12.78
N THR A 28 20.06 1.12 -12.99
CA THR A 28 20.24 0.05 -13.97
C THR A 28 18.94 -0.13 -14.75
N PRO A 29 18.93 -0.89 -15.85
CA PRO A 29 17.69 -1.21 -16.55
C PRO A 29 16.64 -1.94 -15.68
N ALA A 30 17.07 -2.61 -14.61
CA ALA A 30 16.22 -3.36 -13.69
C ALA A 30 15.81 -2.57 -12.43
N GLY A 31 16.18 -1.29 -12.34
CA GLY A 31 15.97 -0.43 -11.16
C GLY A 31 17.28 -0.01 -10.49
N LEU A 32 17.24 0.20 -9.18
CA LEU A 32 18.38 0.65 -8.38
C LEU A 32 19.13 -0.54 -7.75
N SER A 33 20.45 -0.55 -7.83
CA SER A 33 21.30 -1.57 -7.18
C SER A 33 22.51 -0.92 -6.52
N LEU A 34 23.22 -1.69 -5.69
CA LEU A 34 24.56 -1.30 -5.25
C LEU A 34 25.53 -1.22 -6.43
N ALA A 35 26.43 -0.25 -6.40
CA ALA A 35 27.54 -0.18 -7.34
C ALA A 35 28.48 -1.40 -7.15
N PRO A 36 29.23 -1.84 -8.18
CA PRO A 36 30.22 -2.90 -8.03
C PRO A 36 31.18 -2.63 -6.87
N GLY A 37 31.34 -3.61 -5.97
CA GLY A 37 32.20 -3.50 -4.77
C GLY A 37 31.59 -2.73 -3.60
N ALA A 38 30.44 -2.07 -3.75
CA ALA A 38 29.77 -1.38 -2.65
C ALA A 38 28.97 -2.37 -1.78
N THR A 39 29.06 -2.22 -0.46
CA THR A 39 28.26 -2.97 0.52
C THR A 39 27.04 -2.19 1.02
N SER A 40 27.04 -0.87 0.79
CA SER A 40 25.97 0.07 1.09
C SER A 40 25.99 1.20 0.06
N GLY A 41 24.82 1.76 -0.23
CA GLY A 41 24.69 2.85 -1.18
C GLY A 41 23.38 3.59 -1.05
N THR A 42 23.37 4.85 -1.46
CA THR A 42 22.18 5.69 -1.41
C THR A 42 21.88 6.25 -2.79
N TRP A 43 20.61 6.23 -3.17
CA TRP A 43 20.09 6.88 -4.36
C TRP A 43 19.09 7.96 -3.95
N THR A 44 19.30 9.19 -4.41
CA THR A 44 18.36 10.31 -4.21
C THR A 44 17.72 10.65 -5.54
N SER A 45 16.39 10.66 -5.63
CA SER A 45 15.71 10.99 -6.88
C SER A 45 15.95 12.43 -7.32
N ALA A 46 15.73 12.76 -8.59
CA ALA A 46 15.45 14.16 -8.96
C ALA A 46 14.20 14.66 -8.19
N PRO A 47 14.05 15.96 -7.94
CA PRO A 47 12.78 16.51 -7.47
C PRO A 47 11.63 16.19 -8.43
N LEU A 48 10.56 15.59 -7.92
CA LEU A 48 9.38 15.21 -8.68
C LEU A 48 8.29 16.25 -8.48
N ARG A 49 7.79 16.83 -9.56
CA ARG A 49 6.62 17.70 -9.53
C ARG A 49 5.36 16.85 -9.58
N VAL A 50 4.43 17.13 -8.68
CA VAL A 50 3.17 16.40 -8.52
C VAL A 50 2.03 17.39 -8.25
N PRO A 51 0.77 17.01 -8.50
CA PRO A 51 -0.37 17.80 -8.05
C PRO A 51 -0.30 18.11 -6.55
N ALA A 52 -0.91 19.22 -6.14
CA ALA A 52 -0.85 19.67 -4.75
C ALA A 52 -1.40 18.59 -3.80
N PHE A 53 -0.62 18.26 -2.77
CA PHE A 53 -0.93 17.19 -1.81
C PHE A 53 -0.55 17.60 -0.40
N ASP A 54 -1.18 16.99 0.60
CA ASP A 54 -0.84 17.14 2.02
C ASP A 54 -0.77 15.80 2.76
N GLU A 55 -0.95 14.69 2.04
CA GLU A 55 -0.71 13.33 2.53
C GLU A 55 0.04 12.51 1.48
N LEU A 56 0.98 11.67 1.91
CA LEU A 56 1.79 10.80 1.05
C LEU A 56 1.98 9.43 1.70
N VAL A 57 1.90 8.36 0.91
CA VAL A 57 2.30 7.00 1.28
C VAL A 57 3.25 6.46 0.22
N PRO A 58 4.51 6.16 0.55
CA PRO A 58 5.42 5.51 -0.36
C PRO A 58 5.20 4.00 -0.33
N SER A 59 5.56 3.33 -1.42
CA SER A 59 5.71 1.88 -1.48
C SER A 59 6.87 1.54 -2.40
N TRP A 60 7.49 0.39 -2.19
CA TRP A 60 8.64 -0.03 -2.98
C TRP A 60 8.63 -1.54 -3.19
N ASN A 61 9.27 -2.01 -4.24
CA ASN A 61 9.49 -3.44 -4.48
C ASN A 61 10.99 -3.69 -4.52
N ALA A 62 11.48 -4.47 -3.57
CA ALA A 62 12.89 -4.74 -3.41
C ALA A 62 13.18 -6.24 -3.43
N VAL A 63 14.42 -6.59 -3.72
CA VAL A 63 15.02 -7.86 -3.33
C VAL A 63 16.09 -7.54 -2.29
N THR A 64 16.09 -8.27 -1.18
CA THR A 64 17.03 -8.08 -0.07
C THR A 64 17.59 -9.44 0.34
N PRO A 65 18.52 -10.02 -0.44
CA PRO A 65 19.08 -11.34 -0.14
C PRO A 65 19.80 -11.37 1.22
N ALA A 66 19.78 -12.53 1.89
CA ALA A 66 20.38 -12.72 3.21
C ALA A 66 19.96 -11.61 4.19
N ARG A 67 20.90 -10.87 4.79
CA ARG A 67 20.63 -9.75 5.71
C ARG A 67 20.56 -8.39 5.01
N GLY A 68 20.30 -8.38 3.70
CA GLY A 68 20.12 -7.16 2.94
C GLY A 68 18.95 -6.33 3.44
N SER A 69 18.98 -5.03 3.19
CA SER A 69 17.89 -4.13 3.58
C SER A 69 17.78 -2.89 2.71
N VAL A 70 16.57 -2.32 2.68
CA VAL A 70 16.25 -1.07 1.99
C VAL A 70 15.61 -0.11 2.98
N SER A 71 16.16 1.10 3.12
CA SER A 71 15.49 2.19 3.83
C SER A 71 14.95 3.21 2.83
N VAL A 72 13.74 3.72 3.05
CA VAL A 72 13.13 4.74 2.20
C VAL A 72 12.84 5.99 3.02
N GLU A 73 13.25 7.14 2.50
CA GLU A 73 12.98 8.45 3.08
C GLU A 73 12.36 9.36 2.04
N VAL A 74 11.51 10.28 2.48
CA VAL A 74 10.87 11.28 1.61
C VAL A 74 10.99 12.66 2.23
N ARG A 75 11.16 13.68 1.40
CA ARG A 75 10.96 15.08 1.78
C ARG A 75 10.05 15.77 0.77
N ALA A 76 9.31 16.77 1.24
CA ALA A 76 8.43 17.58 0.42
C ALA A 76 8.94 19.02 0.35
N GLN A 77 8.58 19.75 -0.69
CA GLN A 77 8.92 21.18 -0.80
C GLN A 77 7.71 22.03 -0.42
N ASN A 78 7.87 22.89 0.58
CA ASN A 78 6.90 23.91 0.93
C ASN A 78 7.42 25.31 0.55
N ALA A 79 6.65 26.36 0.83
CA ALA A 79 7.04 27.74 0.54
C ALA A 79 8.36 28.16 1.20
N GLY A 80 8.72 27.56 2.34
CA GLY A 80 9.99 27.79 3.05
C GLY A 80 11.14 26.87 2.63
N GLY A 81 10.98 26.11 1.54
CA GLY A 81 11.99 25.19 1.02
C GLY A 81 11.68 23.72 1.29
N TRP A 82 12.71 22.88 1.21
CA TRP A 82 12.58 21.45 1.48
C TRP A 82 12.36 21.20 2.98
N THR A 83 11.45 20.30 3.32
CA THR A 83 11.39 19.73 4.66
C THR A 83 12.66 18.94 4.95
N ARG A 84 12.86 18.57 6.23
CA ARG A 84 13.77 17.46 6.53
C ARG A 84 13.31 16.17 5.82
N TRP A 85 14.18 15.19 5.81
CA TRP A 85 13.84 13.83 5.42
C TRP A 85 12.96 13.19 6.50
N PHE A 86 11.87 12.57 6.07
CA PHE A 86 11.00 11.71 6.85
C PHE A 86 11.27 10.27 6.46
N SER A 87 11.55 9.40 7.44
CA SER A 87 11.85 7.99 7.22
C SER A 87 10.58 7.15 7.20
N PHE A 88 10.53 6.15 6.33
CA PHE A 88 9.48 5.12 6.28
C PHE A 88 10.03 3.76 6.73
N GLY A 89 11.13 3.80 7.48
CA GLY A 89 11.74 2.63 8.08
C GLY A 89 12.73 1.91 7.18
N THR A 90 13.07 0.71 7.64
CA THR A 90 13.95 -0.23 6.97
C THR A 90 13.18 -1.51 6.69
N TRP A 91 13.17 -1.93 5.43
CA TRP A 91 12.63 -3.19 4.96
C TRP A 91 13.74 -4.23 4.79
N SER A 92 13.50 -5.43 5.31
CA SER A 92 14.29 -6.63 5.02
C SER A 92 13.34 -7.82 4.94
N ASP A 93 13.48 -8.60 3.88
CA ASP A 93 12.70 -9.84 3.73
C ASP A 93 13.04 -10.86 4.82
N ALA A 94 14.29 -10.87 5.31
CA ALA A 94 14.78 -11.79 6.33
C ALA A 94 14.33 -11.49 7.77
N GLY A 95 13.54 -10.43 8.00
CA GLY A 95 12.84 -10.21 9.28
C GLY A 95 13.29 -8.99 10.09
N ASP A 96 14.44 -8.38 9.79
CA ASP A 96 14.94 -7.19 10.50
C ASP A 96 14.30 -5.90 9.95
N ARG A 97 12.96 -5.83 9.95
CA ARG A 97 12.19 -4.70 9.41
C ARG A 97 11.48 -3.91 10.50
N ALA A 98 11.54 -2.58 10.38
CA ALA A 98 10.99 -1.66 11.36
C ALA A 98 10.71 -0.29 10.73
N SER A 99 9.53 0.27 11.00
CA SER A 99 9.24 1.70 10.78
C SER A 99 9.99 2.59 11.77
N LEU A 100 9.74 3.91 11.73
CA LEU A 100 10.33 4.87 12.65
C LEU A 100 9.24 5.79 13.21
N ASP A 101 9.06 5.72 14.54
CA ASP A 101 8.10 6.54 15.28
C ASP A 101 8.65 7.92 15.68
N GLY A 102 7.77 8.74 16.28
CA GLY A 102 8.15 10.02 16.89
C GLY A 102 8.47 11.13 15.89
N GLN A 103 8.24 10.91 14.61
CA GLN A 103 8.54 11.88 13.56
C GLN A 103 7.44 12.94 13.45
N LYS A 104 7.59 14.04 14.19
CA LYS A 104 6.68 15.21 14.11
C LYS A 104 7.44 16.52 14.26
N ASP A 105 7.16 17.47 13.39
CA ASP A 105 7.65 18.84 13.47
C ASP A 105 6.64 19.83 12.83
N ARG A 106 7.06 21.09 12.64
CA ARG A 106 6.24 22.16 12.03
C ARG A 106 5.77 21.87 10.60
N ALA A 107 6.50 21.03 9.86
CA ALA A 107 6.21 20.74 8.47
C ALA A 107 5.25 19.54 8.30
N GLY A 108 5.24 18.62 9.26
CA GLY A 108 4.37 17.45 9.20
C GLY A 108 4.70 16.39 10.24
N GLN A 109 4.03 15.25 10.10
CA GLN A 109 4.26 14.05 10.90
C GLN A 109 4.17 12.79 10.05
N VAL A 110 4.91 11.76 10.42
CA VAL A 110 4.72 10.40 9.88
C VAL A 110 3.87 9.59 10.85
N LEU A 111 2.83 8.96 10.31
CA LEU A 111 1.95 8.03 11.02
C LEU A 111 2.22 6.63 10.47
N THR A 112 3.18 5.93 11.10
CA THR A 112 3.75 4.65 10.65
C THR A 112 4.38 4.72 9.25
N ASP A 113 3.56 4.78 8.21
CA ASP A 113 3.94 4.81 6.80
C ASP A 113 3.22 5.91 5.98
N THR A 114 2.48 6.79 6.66
CA THR A 114 1.77 7.91 6.05
C THR A 114 2.37 9.25 6.49
N LEU A 115 2.96 9.99 5.57
CA LEU A 115 3.38 11.38 5.81
C LEU A 115 2.15 12.29 5.69
N ARG A 116 1.84 13.02 6.77
CA ARG A 116 0.85 14.10 6.79
C ARG A 116 1.54 15.43 6.95
N LEU A 117 1.44 16.29 5.94
CA LEU A 117 1.99 17.63 5.96
C LEU A 117 1.02 18.61 6.64
N THR A 118 1.58 19.69 7.20
CA THR A 118 0.80 20.80 7.77
C THR A 118 0.32 21.79 6.72
N ALA A 119 0.96 21.82 5.55
CA ALA A 119 0.61 22.62 4.39
C ALA A 119 0.76 21.82 3.09
N LYS A 120 0.04 22.22 2.05
CA LYS A 120 0.15 21.57 0.73
C LYS A 120 1.54 21.73 0.14
N SER A 121 2.00 20.69 -0.56
CA SER A 121 3.22 20.67 -1.35
C SER A 121 2.90 20.25 -2.78
N SER A 122 3.71 20.65 -3.75
CA SER A 122 3.62 20.24 -5.16
C SER A 122 4.94 19.65 -5.69
N ALA A 123 5.91 19.41 -4.79
CA ALA A 123 7.13 18.73 -5.14
C ALA A 123 7.61 17.81 -4.03
N VAL A 124 8.13 16.66 -4.42
CA VAL A 124 8.57 15.59 -3.53
C VAL A 124 9.90 15.03 -4.01
N GLN A 125 10.73 14.57 -3.10
CA GLN A 125 11.95 13.85 -3.41
C GLN A 125 12.05 12.65 -2.49
N TYR A 126 12.44 11.51 -3.04
CA TYR A 126 12.70 10.32 -2.24
C TYR A 126 14.18 9.98 -2.22
N ARG A 127 14.57 9.24 -1.19
CA ARG A 127 15.90 8.68 -1.03
C ARG A 127 15.78 7.23 -0.62
N VAL A 128 16.54 6.38 -1.29
CA VAL A 128 16.61 4.95 -1.02
C VAL A 128 18.03 4.64 -0.55
N THR A 129 18.16 3.93 0.57
CA THR A 129 19.44 3.39 1.03
C THR A 129 19.41 1.88 0.94
N LEU A 130 20.34 1.30 0.18
CA LEU A 130 20.51 -0.13 -0.02
C LEU A 130 21.67 -0.61 0.86
N ARG A 131 21.51 -1.77 1.50
CA ARG A 131 22.58 -2.45 2.25
C ARG A 131 22.60 -3.95 1.94
N GLY A 132 23.79 -4.52 1.93
CA GLY A 132 24.00 -5.96 1.71
C GLY A 132 24.08 -6.32 0.22
N ALA A 133 24.98 -7.25 -0.10
CA ALA A 133 25.22 -7.68 -1.47
C ALA A 133 23.95 -8.24 -2.13
N GLY A 134 23.73 -7.90 -3.41
CA GLY A 134 22.56 -8.32 -4.17
C GLY A 134 21.26 -7.57 -3.82
N THR A 135 21.28 -6.64 -2.87
CA THR A 135 20.12 -5.79 -2.60
C THR A 135 19.85 -4.85 -3.76
N ALA A 136 18.60 -4.81 -4.21
CA ALA A 136 18.15 -3.95 -5.29
C ALA A 136 16.68 -3.53 -5.10
N VAL A 137 16.33 -2.35 -5.62
CA VAL A 137 14.96 -1.82 -5.68
C VAL A 137 14.53 -1.76 -7.14
N ARG A 138 13.44 -2.45 -7.46
CA ARG A 138 12.88 -2.50 -8.82
C ARG A 138 11.88 -1.38 -9.09
N LEU A 139 11.15 -0.99 -8.05
CA LEU A 139 10.08 -0.01 -8.14
C LEU A 139 10.04 0.85 -6.88
N VAL A 140 9.84 2.15 -7.06
CA VAL A 140 9.42 3.09 -6.01
C VAL A 140 8.15 3.78 -6.48
N ALA A 141 7.10 3.76 -5.67
CA ALA A 141 5.87 4.48 -5.93
C ALA A 141 5.56 5.45 -4.79
N LEU A 142 5.09 6.64 -5.15
CA LEU A 142 4.61 7.65 -4.21
C LEU A 142 3.13 7.90 -4.51
N ASN A 143 2.25 7.48 -3.60
CA ASN A 143 0.87 7.93 -3.63
C ASN A 143 0.76 9.24 -2.86
N THR A 144 0.45 10.33 -3.55
CA THR A 144 0.15 11.65 -2.98
C THR A 144 -1.34 11.91 -3.03
N SER A 145 -1.89 12.58 -2.02
CA SER A 145 -3.31 12.91 -1.97
C SER A 145 -3.60 14.22 -1.27
N ASP A 146 -4.73 14.81 -1.64
CA ASP A 146 -5.33 15.95 -0.98
C ASP A 146 -6.41 15.48 -0.01
N ARG A 147 -6.13 15.55 1.29
CA ARG A 147 -7.02 15.05 2.34
C ARG A 147 -8.37 15.74 2.35
N ALA A 148 -8.43 17.03 1.98
CA ALA A 148 -9.68 17.78 1.95
C ALA A 148 -10.61 17.32 0.82
N ARG A 149 -10.05 16.67 -0.21
CA ARG A 149 -10.75 16.26 -1.43
C ARG A 149 -11.07 14.76 -1.46
N ARG A 150 -10.76 14.02 -0.38
CA ARG A 150 -10.87 12.54 -0.32
C ARG A 150 -12.26 12.00 -0.68
N SER A 151 -13.31 12.77 -0.41
CA SER A 151 -14.71 12.38 -0.61
C SER A 151 -15.40 13.11 -1.76
N GLU A 152 -14.68 13.87 -2.59
CA GLU A 152 -15.30 14.64 -3.70
C GLU A 152 -16.03 13.76 -4.72
N ALA A 153 -15.57 12.52 -4.90
CA ALA A 153 -16.14 11.57 -5.84
C ALA A 153 -17.06 10.53 -5.17
N LEU A 154 -17.44 10.76 -3.90
CA LEU A 154 -18.39 9.90 -3.20
C LEU A 154 -19.73 9.85 -3.96
N GLY A 155 -20.26 8.64 -4.18
CA GLY A 155 -21.50 8.46 -4.93
C GLY A 155 -21.35 8.59 -6.45
N ALA A 156 -20.12 8.58 -6.99
CA ALA A 156 -19.92 8.51 -8.43
C ALA A 156 -20.69 7.31 -9.02
N PRO A 157 -21.36 7.48 -10.18
CA PRO A 157 -22.18 6.44 -10.77
C PRO A 157 -21.33 5.21 -11.08
N GLY A 158 -21.79 4.04 -10.64
CA GLY A 158 -21.12 2.77 -10.94
C GLY A 158 -21.23 2.39 -12.41
N ASN A 159 -20.25 1.64 -12.88
CA ASN A 159 -20.20 1.01 -14.18
C ASN A 159 -21.00 -0.31 -14.17
N ARG A 160 -22.24 -0.26 -14.65
CA ARG A 160 -23.14 -1.43 -14.73
C ARG A 160 -22.53 -2.60 -15.51
N ALA A 161 -21.62 -2.38 -16.45
CA ALA A 161 -20.96 -3.46 -17.19
C ALA A 161 -19.96 -4.28 -16.34
N ALA A 162 -19.55 -3.75 -15.18
CA ALA A 162 -18.70 -4.43 -14.22
C ALA A 162 -19.48 -5.23 -13.16
N TRP A 163 -20.79 -5.00 -13.03
CA TRP A 163 -21.63 -5.63 -12.02
C TRP A 163 -21.91 -7.11 -12.33
N GLY A 164 -22.14 -7.91 -11.29
CA GLY A 164 -22.31 -9.36 -11.38
C GLY A 164 -21.02 -10.11 -11.73
N LYS A 165 -19.86 -9.47 -11.64
CA LYS A 165 -18.55 -10.07 -11.92
C LYS A 165 -17.70 -10.06 -10.67
N GLU A 166 -17.15 -11.22 -10.36
CA GLU A 166 -16.22 -11.41 -9.25
C GLU A 166 -14.97 -12.12 -9.73
N VAL A 167 -13.83 -11.59 -9.29
CA VAL A 167 -12.53 -12.22 -9.43
C VAL A 167 -12.46 -13.38 -8.44
N ARG A 168 -12.16 -14.59 -8.96
CA ARG A 168 -11.84 -15.73 -8.09
C ARG A 168 -10.53 -15.46 -7.36
N VAL A 169 -10.62 -15.33 -6.04
CA VAL A 169 -9.48 -15.16 -5.12
C VAL A 169 -9.58 -16.26 -4.05
N PRO A 170 -8.51 -17.03 -3.79
CA PRO A 170 -8.50 -18.01 -2.70
C PRO A 170 -8.90 -17.37 -1.37
N GLN A 171 -9.82 -17.99 -0.67
CA GLN A 171 -10.38 -17.49 0.59
C GLN A 171 -9.49 -17.88 1.76
N ARG A 172 -9.19 -16.93 2.66
CA ARG A 172 -8.39 -17.14 3.87
C ARG A 172 -8.91 -16.29 5.01
N SER A 173 -9.18 -16.93 6.14
CA SER A 173 -9.55 -16.29 7.40
C SER A 173 -8.33 -16.15 8.30
N GLN A 174 -8.17 -14.98 8.91
CA GLN A 174 -7.17 -14.75 9.96
C GLN A 174 -7.60 -15.33 11.31
N MET A 175 -8.90 -15.56 11.51
CA MET A 175 -9.48 -16.05 12.78
C MET A 175 -9.16 -17.52 13.06
N LEU A 176 -8.64 -18.24 12.07
CA LEU A 176 -8.22 -19.64 12.21
C LEU A 176 -6.87 -19.79 12.94
N TYR A 177 -6.17 -18.69 13.20
CA TYR A 177 -4.84 -18.70 13.80
C TYR A 177 -4.88 -18.03 15.19
N PRO A 178 -4.29 -18.65 16.23
CA PRO A 178 -4.32 -18.12 17.60
C PRO A 178 -3.82 -16.67 17.71
N ASP A 179 -2.73 -16.35 17.01
CA ASP A 179 -2.11 -15.01 17.03
C ASP A 179 -2.70 -14.07 15.96
N GLY A 180 -3.64 -14.55 15.15
CA GLY A 180 -4.20 -13.81 14.03
C GLY A 180 -5.18 -12.74 14.46
N GLY A 181 -6.15 -13.13 15.30
CA GLY A 181 -7.14 -12.24 15.91
C GLY A 181 -7.67 -11.20 14.92
N GLU A 182 -7.77 -9.94 15.34
CA GLU A 182 -8.14 -8.81 14.47
C GLU A 182 -6.91 -8.08 13.87
N VAL A 183 -5.69 -8.62 14.05
CA VAL A 183 -4.44 -7.90 13.79
C VAL A 183 -3.70 -8.33 12.50
N TRP A 184 -4.15 -9.38 11.81
CA TRP A 184 -3.53 -9.94 10.60
C TRP A 184 -4.34 -9.72 9.31
N CYS A 185 -5.27 -8.75 9.29
CA CYS A 185 -6.13 -8.50 8.12
C CYS A 185 -5.34 -8.14 6.85
N SER A 186 -4.28 -7.35 7.00
CA SER A 186 -3.42 -6.93 5.90
C SER A 186 -2.60 -8.09 5.30
N PRO A 187 -1.79 -8.85 6.08
CA PRO A 187 -1.06 -9.99 5.54
C PRO A 187 -1.97 -11.10 5.03
N THR A 188 -3.15 -11.31 5.63
CA THR A 188 -4.15 -12.26 5.12
C THR A 188 -4.66 -11.84 3.74
N SER A 189 -4.94 -10.53 3.55
CA SER A 189 -5.33 -9.97 2.25
C SER A 189 -4.23 -10.11 1.19
N VAL A 190 -2.98 -9.83 1.55
CA VAL A 190 -1.82 -10.04 0.66
C VAL A 190 -1.67 -11.52 0.29
N SER A 191 -1.76 -12.40 1.29
CA SER A 191 -1.70 -13.85 1.15
C SER A 191 -2.76 -14.37 0.16
N MET A 192 -4.00 -13.90 0.25
CA MET A 192 -5.07 -14.23 -0.70
C MET A 192 -4.76 -13.78 -2.14
N ILE A 193 -4.28 -12.54 -2.33
CA ILE A 193 -3.96 -12.02 -3.67
C ILE A 193 -2.73 -12.70 -4.26
N LEU A 194 -1.70 -13.00 -3.47
CA LEU A 194 -0.55 -13.79 -3.92
C LEU A 194 -1.00 -15.19 -4.41
N ALA A 195 -1.87 -15.86 -3.65
CA ALA A 195 -2.36 -17.18 -4.00
C ALA A 195 -3.18 -17.19 -5.29
N LYS A 196 -3.94 -16.13 -5.58
CA LYS A 196 -4.61 -15.96 -6.89
C LYS A 196 -3.63 -16.04 -8.06
N HIS A 197 -2.43 -15.50 -7.88
CA HIS A 197 -1.40 -15.44 -8.92
C HIS A 197 -0.42 -16.63 -8.86
N GLY A 198 -0.79 -17.71 -8.17
CA GLY A 198 0.01 -18.94 -8.08
C GLY A 198 1.15 -18.87 -7.06
N VAL A 199 1.29 -17.77 -6.31
CA VAL A 199 2.31 -17.64 -5.26
C VAL A 199 1.70 -18.01 -3.92
N ASN A 200 1.96 -19.24 -3.47
CA ASN A 200 1.36 -19.75 -2.25
C ASN A 200 2.17 -19.40 -0.99
N VAL A 201 1.67 -18.45 -0.20
CA VAL A 201 2.23 -18.07 1.10
C VAL A 201 1.16 -18.25 2.17
N THR A 202 1.43 -18.93 3.28
CA THR A 202 0.42 -19.11 4.35
C THR A 202 0.11 -17.78 5.05
N VAL A 203 -1.02 -17.68 5.76
CA VAL A 203 -1.34 -16.47 6.54
C VAL A 203 -0.27 -16.19 7.62
N PRO A 204 0.19 -17.18 8.42
CA PRO A 204 1.28 -16.94 9.37
C PRO A 204 2.61 -16.54 8.73
N ASP A 205 2.96 -17.09 7.55
CA ASP A 205 4.17 -16.68 6.82
C ASP A 205 4.08 -15.24 6.31
N ALA A 206 2.89 -14.83 5.85
CA ALA A 206 2.64 -13.44 5.47
C ALA A 206 2.73 -12.52 6.70
N ALA A 207 2.09 -12.90 7.82
CA ALA A 207 2.11 -12.10 9.04
C ALA A 207 3.52 -11.92 9.60
N ARG A 208 4.29 -13.00 9.77
CA ARG A 208 5.73 -12.92 10.12
C ARG A 208 6.53 -12.11 9.11
N GLY A 209 6.16 -12.25 7.84
CA GLY A 209 6.76 -11.61 6.69
C GLY A 209 6.48 -10.11 6.54
N THR A 210 5.48 -9.58 7.23
CA THR A 210 5.10 -8.16 7.19
C THR A 210 5.17 -7.49 8.56
N PHE A 211 5.41 -8.25 9.64
CA PHE A 211 5.51 -7.72 10.98
C PHE A 211 6.53 -6.58 11.04
N ASP A 212 6.07 -5.43 11.52
CA ASP A 212 6.85 -4.23 11.74
C ASP A 212 7.11 -4.11 13.24
N ARG A 213 8.37 -4.24 13.63
CA ARG A 213 8.78 -4.29 15.04
C ARG A 213 8.49 -2.99 15.80
N VAL A 214 8.47 -1.84 15.13
CA VAL A 214 8.24 -0.54 15.79
C VAL A 214 6.75 -0.26 15.89
N TYR A 215 6.00 -0.54 14.82
CA TYR A 215 4.53 -0.46 14.85
C TYR A 215 3.89 -1.54 15.75
N ASP A 216 4.63 -2.62 16.05
CA ASP A 216 4.17 -3.78 16.80
C ASP A 216 2.95 -4.47 16.16
N GLY A 217 3.03 -4.69 14.85
CA GLY A 217 1.91 -5.27 14.11
C GLY A 217 2.18 -5.43 12.63
N THR A 218 1.12 -5.79 11.89
CA THR A 218 1.21 -6.10 10.44
C THR A 218 0.48 -5.06 9.57
N GLY A 219 0.07 -3.95 10.16
CA GLY A 219 -0.74 -2.90 9.53
C GLY A 219 0.03 -1.91 8.65
N ASN A 220 1.36 -1.97 8.60
CA ASN A 220 2.18 -1.11 7.74
C ASN A 220 1.96 -1.47 6.26
N TRP A 221 1.27 -0.60 5.53
CA TRP A 221 0.87 -0.79 4.13
C TRP A 221 2.08 -0.85 3.20
N ALA A 222 3.09 -0.02 3.44
CA ALA A 222 4.32 -0.04 2.66
C ALA A 222 5.07 -1.38 2.79
N PHE A 223 5.10 -1.97 3.99
CA PHE A 223 5.71 -3.27 4.24
C PHE A 223 4.93 -4.42 3.62
N ASN A 224 3.59 -4.37 3.63
CA ASN A 224 2.76 -5.35 2.92
C ASN A 224 3.00 -5.29 1.40
N ALA A 225 3.13 -4.09 0.83
CA ALA A 225 3.48 -3.94 -0.58
C ALA A 225 4.90 -4.43 -0.89
N ALA A 226 5.88 -4.13 -0.03
CA ALA A 226 7.25 -4.60 -0.16
C ALA A 226 7.34 -6.13 -0.05
N TYR A 227 6.54 -6.74 0.83
CA TYR A 227 6.42 -8.19 0.96
C TYR A 227 5.94 -8.84 -0.32
N ALA A 228 4.82 -8.37 -0.88
CA ALA A 228 4.32 -8.87 -2.17
C ALA A 228 5.37 -8.68 -3.28
N GLY A 229 6.05 -7.52 -3.28
CA GLY A 229 7.16 -7.23 -4.18
C GLY A 229 8.30 -8.25 -4.08
N ALA A 230 8.72 -8.63 -2.86
CA ALA A 230 9.77 -9.62 -2.61
C ALA A 230 9.38 -11.03 -3.12
N ARG A 231 8.08 -11.33 -3.21
CA ARG A 231 7.53 -12.56 -3.83
C ARG A 231 7.45 -12.51 -5.36
N GLY A 232 8.14 -11.55 -5.99
CA GLY A 232 8.21 -11.44 -7.45
C GLY A 232 7.09 -10.61 -8.07
N MET A 233 6.10 -10.18 -7.30
CA MET A 233 4.98 -9.36 -7.81
C MET A 233 5.41 -7.91 -8.08
N ARG A 234 4.54 -7.21 -8.80
CA ARG A 234 4.47 -5.75 -8.84
C ARG A 234 3.41 -5.28 -7.86
N SER A 235 3.79 -4.49 -6.86
CA SER A 235 2.90 -4.07 -5.78
C SER A 235 3.04 -2.59 -5.45
N VAL A 236 1.94 -1.87 -5.41
CA VAL A 236 1.92 -0.45 -5.01
C VAL A 236 0.77 -0.16 -4.06
N VAL A 237 1.00 0.77 -3.14
CA VAL A 237 -0.08 1.42 -2.40
C VAL A 237 -0.59 2.59 -3.23
N LEU A 238 -1.90 2.66 -3.44
CA LEU A 238 -2.56 3.74 -4.14
C LEU A 238 -3.82 4.18 -3.41
N ARG A 239 -4.42 5.29 -3.84
CA ARG A 239 -5.74 5.75 -3.42
C ARG A 239 -6.64 5.83 -4.64
N LEU A 240 -7.86 5.30 -4.52
CA LEU A 240 -8.91 5.39 -5.53
C LEU A 240 -9.99 6.39 -5.07
N PRO A 241 -10.57 7.16 -5.99
CA PRO A 241 -11.54 8.21 -5.64
C PRO A 241 -12.94 7.65 -5.31
N SER A 242 -13.26 6.43 -5.74
CA SER A 242 -14.59 5.85 -5.62
C SER A 242 -14.57 4.33 -5.93
N LEU A 243 -15.66 3.64 -5.59
CA LEU A 243 -15.92 2.27 -6.03
C LEU A 243 -16.07 2.19 -7.55
N ALA A 244 -16.55 3.25 -8.22
CA ALA A 244 -16.59 3.29 -9.68
C ALA A 244 -15.19 3.18 -10.31
N ALA A 245 -14.17 3.79 -9.68
CA ALA A 245 -12.79 3.58 -10.11
C ALA A 245 -12.31 2.14 -9.81
N ALA A 246 -12.69 1.58 -8.67
CA ALA A 246 -12.33 0.21 -8.28
C ALA A 246 -12.97 -0.88 -9.18
N GLU A 247 -14.16 -0.64 -9.69
CA GLU A 247 -14.85 -1.50 -10.68
C GLU A 247 -13.98 -1.73 -11.92
N THR A 248 -13.18 -0.73 -12.35
CA THR A 248 -12.31 -0.87 -13.52
C THR A 248 -11.25 -1.95 -13.32
N PHE A 249 -10.68 -2.06 -12.11
CA PHE A 249 -9.67 -3.08 -11.80
C PHE A 249 -10.28 -4.48 -11.70
N THR A 250 -11.37 -4.61 -10.95
CA THR A 250 -12.02 -5.92 -10.74
C THR A 250 -12.66 -6.46 -12.02
N ALA A 251 -13.21 -5.59 -12.87
CA ALA A 251 -13.69 -5.97 -14.21
C ALA A 251 -12.58 -6.52 -15.12
N GLN A 252 -11.33 -6.09 -14.89
CA GLN A 252 -10.13 -6.60 -15.58
C GLN A 252 -9.50 -7.81 -14.87
N GLY A 253 -10.19 -8.42 -13.91
CA GLY A 253 -9.68 -9.60 -13.20
C GLY A 253 -8.68 -9.28 -12.08
N THR A 254 -8.50 -8.00 -11.72
CA THR A 254 -7.54 -7.55 -10.70
C THR A 254 -8.25 -7.21 -9.39
N PRO A 255 -8.08 -8.02 -8.32
CA PRO A 255 -8.63 -7.70 -7.01
C PRO A 255 -7.79 -6.62 -6.33
N LEU A 256 -8.37 -5.97 -5.33
CA LEU A 256 -7.72 -4.90 -4.57
C LEU A 256 -7.81 -5.19 -3.07
N ALA A 257 -6.72 -5.11 -2.32
CA ALA A 257 -6.81 -5.08 -0.86
C ALA A 257 -7.14 -3.66 -0.42
N VAL A 258 -8.30 -3.42 0.20
CA VAL A 258 -8.80 -2.09 0.55
C VAL A 258 -8.85 -1.89 2.06
N SER A 259 -8.48 -0.69 2.53
CA SER A 259 -8.42 -0.37 3.96
C SER A 259 -9.66 0.40 4.40
N LEU A 260 -10.46 -0.15 5.31
CA LEU A 260 -11.64 0.48 5.88
C LEU A 260 -11.51 0.67 7.40
N GLY A 261 -12.37 1.49 7.98
CA GLY A 261 -12.60 1.56 9.41
C GLY A 261 -14.05 1.96 9.68
N TRP A 262 -14.61 1.50 10.79
CA TRP A 262 -16.02 1.72 11.15
C TRP A 262 -16.26 1.55 12.65
N LYS A 263 -17.31 2.19 13.15
CA LYS A 263 -17.88 1.97 14.48
C LYS A 263 -19.01 0.95 14.42
N ALA A 264 -19.42 0.47 15.60
CA ALA A 264 -20.55 -0.43 15.74
C ALA A 264 -21.79 0.08 14.99
N GLY A 265 -22.32 -0.76 14.09
CA GLY A 265 -23.51 -0.47 13.29
C GLY A 265 -23.30 0.36 12.01
N GLU A 266 -22.10 0.92 11.78
CA GLU A 266 -21.87 1.75 10.58
C GLU A 266 -21.69 0.94 9.29
N LEU A 267 -21.19 -0.31 9.40
CA LEU A 267 -21.04 -1.26 8.30
C LEU A 267 -21.91 -2.50 8.51
N PRO A 268 -23.16 -2.51 8.00
CA PRO A 268 -24.04 -3.66 8.11
C PRO A 268 -23.42 -4.92 7.46
N GLY A 269 -23.48 -6.06 8.18
CA GLY A 269 -22.98 -7.34 7.70
C GLY A 269 -21.48 -7.58 7.89
N ALA A 270 -20.76 -6.66 8.55
CA ALA A 270 -19.33 -6.83 8.88
C ALA A 270 -19.07 -8.09 9.72
N ALA A 271 -17.92 -8.73 9.51
CA ALA A 271 -17.53 -9.91 10.29
C ALA A 271 -17.26 -9.60 11.77
N ILE A 272 -16.82 -8.37 12.06
CA ILE A 272 -16.54 -7.84 13.40
C ILE A 272 -17.31 -6.53 13.61
N PRO A 273 -17.73 -6.21 14.86
CA PRO A 273 -18.65 -5.11 15.12
C PRO A 273 -18.06 -3.73 14.79
N SER A 274 -16.75 -3.53 14.96
CA SER A 274 -16.06 -2.25 14.74
C SER A 274 -14.60 -2.47 14.42
N SER A 275 -13.97 -1.54 13.71
CA SER A 275 -12.51 -1.53 13.51
C SER A 275 -11.96 -0.12 13.33
N GLY A 276 -10.80 0.14 13.94
CA GLY A 276 -10.00 1.34 13.73
C GLY A 276 -9.13 1.29 12.46
N GLY A 277 -9.15 0.17 11.73
CA GLY A 277 -8.41 -0.08 10.50
C GLY A 277 -8.44 -1.57 10.16
N HIS A 278 -9.03 -1.93 9.02
CA HIS A 278 -9.22 -3.31 8.58
C HIS A 278 -8.99 -3.43 7.07
N LEU A 279 -8.21 -4.42 6.67
CA LEU A 279 -7.96 -4.73 5.26
C LEU A 279 -8.86 -5.88 4.80
N MET A 280 -9.49 -5.72 3.64
CA MET A 280 -10.30 -6.74 2.98
C MET A 280 -9.94 -6.81 1.50
N VAL A 281 -10.18 -7.93 0.83
CA VAL A 281 -9.92 -8.04 -0.61
C VAL A 281 -11.20 -7.82 -1.39
N LEU A 282 -11.31 -6.69 -2.10
CA LEU A 282 -12.37 -6.42 -3.08
C LEU A 282 -12.19 -7.36 -4.27
N THR A 283 -13.14 -8.29 -4.42
CA THR A 283 -13.15 -9.28 -5.49
C THR A 283 -14.03 -8.85 -6.66
N GLY A 284 -15.00 -7.96 -6.45
CA GLY A 284 -15.88 -7.49 -7.51
C GLY A 284 -17.16 -6.86 -6.97
N PHE A 285 -18.23 -6.98 -7.74
CA PHE A 285 -19.52 -6.37 -7.43
C PHE A 285 -20.67 -7.31 -7.77
N ASP A 286 -21.71 -7.33 -6.93
CA ASP A 286 -22.92 -8.09 -7.20
C ASP A 286 -23.74 -7.47 -8.36
N THR A 287 -24.87 -8.07 -8.70
CA THR A 287 -25.74 -7.59 -9.79
C THR A 287 -26.42 -6.24 -9.51
N GLN A 288 -26.40 -5.77 -8.27
CA GLN A 288 -26.93 -4.48 -7.83
C GLN A 288 -25.82 -3.41 -7.70
N GLY A 289 -24.55 -3.77 -7.93
CA GLY A 289 -23.40 -2.89 -7.79
C GLY A 289 -22.91 -2.73 -6.36
N ASN A 290 -23.28 -3.62 -5.44
CA ASN A 290 -22.69 -3.67 -4.11
C ASN A 290 -21.31 -4.34 -4.17
N PRO A 291 -20.30 -3.79 -3.48
CA PRO A 291 -18.98 -4.39 -3.45
C PRO A 291 -19.01 -5.76 -2.75
N VAL A 292 -18.35 -6.72 -3.37
CA VAL A 292 -18.13 -8.07 -2.84
C VAL A 292 -16.67 -8.21 -2.43
N LEU A 293 -16.47 -8.62 -1.17
CA LEU A 293 -15.19 -8.64 -0.48
C LEU A 293 -14.92 -10.05 0.03
N ASN A 294 -13.66 -10.47 0.05
CA ASN A 294 -13.19 -11.46 1.01
C ASN A 294 -12.72 -10.72 2.27
N ASP A 295 -13.51 -10.79 3.34
CA ASP A 295 -13.24 -10.23 4.66
C ASP A 295 -12.50 -11.27 5.53
N PRO A 296 -11.20 -11.05 5.83
CA PRO A 296 -10.38 -12.03 6.54
C PRO A 296 -10.83 -12.26 7.99
N ALA A 297 -11.62 -11.37 8.60
CA ALA A 297 -12.07 -11.50 9.99
C ALA A 297 -13.28 -12.45 10.15
N ALA A 298 -13.72 -13.13 9.09
CA ALA A 298 -14.74 -14.17 9.22
C ALA A 298 -14.22 -15.37 10.04
N PRO A 299 -15.07 -16.11 10.79
CA PRO A 299 -14.62 -17.24 11.61
C PRO A 299 -14.05 -18.43 10.83
N THR A 300 -14.32 -18.53 9.53
CA THR A 300 -13.88 -19.64 8.66
C THR A 300 -13.51 -19.13 7.27
N ASP A 301 -12.68 -19.88 6.54
CA ASP A 301 -12.34 -19.54 5.14
C ASP A 301 -13.58 -19.41 4.26
N ALA A 302 -14.54 -20.34 4.37
CA ALA A 302 -15.77 -20.29 3.59
C ALA A 302 -16.66 -19.06 3.92
N GLY A 303 -16.50 -18.47 5.11
CA GLY A 303 -17.27 -17.32 5.57
C GLY A 303 -16.69 -15.95 5.19
N VAL A 304 -15.53 -15.88 4.53
CA VAL A 304 -14.88 -14.59 4.24
C VAL A 304 -15.61 -13.81 3.16
N ARG A 305 -16.25 -14.46 2.18
CA ARG A 305 -16.93 -13.75 1.09
C ARG A 305 -18.19 -13.06 1.63
N ARG A 306 -18.24 -11.73 1.53
CA ARG A 306 -19.33 -10.88 1.99
C ARG A 306 -19.65 -9.79 0.98
N THR A 307 -20.92 -9.43 0.90
CA THR A 307 -21.39 -8.28 0.12
C THR A 307 -21.76 -7.16 1.08
N TYR A 308 -21.30 -5.94 0.82
CA TYR A 308 -21.56 -4.78 1.67
C TYR A 308 -22.44 -3.74 0.96
N PRO A 309 -23.34 -3.03 1.67
CA PRO A 309 -24.11 -1.94 1.06
C PRO A 309 -23.18 -0.87 0.46
N ARG A 310 -23.29 -0.62 -0.86
CA ARG A 310 -22.36 0.25 -1.61
C ARG A 310 -22.10 1.60 -0.94
N ALA A 311 -23.18 2.31 -0.61
CA ALA A 311 -23.08 3.67 -0.06
C ALA A 311 -22.45 3.71 1.33
N ALA A 312 -22.70 2.69 2.18
CA ALA A 312 -22.08 2.59 3.50
C ALA A 312 -20.58 2.28 3.35
N PHE A 313 -20.25 1.29 2.53
CA PHE A 313 -18.88 0.87 2.29
C PHE A 313 -18.03 1.99 1.69
N GLU A 314 -18.48 2.62 0.61
CA GLU A 314 -17.73 3.69 -0.07
C GLU A 314 -17.47 4.88 0.84
N ARG A 315 -18.49 5.32 1.59
CA ARG A 315 -18.35 6.41 2.56
C ARG A 315 -17.27 6.08 3.59
N LEU A 316 -17.30 4.90 4.20
CA LEU A 316 -16.34 4.48 5.22
C LEU A 316 -14.93 4.32 4.63
N TRP A 317 -14.80 3.72 3.45
CA TRP A 317 -13.51 3.57 2.75
C TRP A 317 -12.85 4.92 2.43
N LEU A 318 -13.61 5.86 1.85
CA LEU A 318 -13.08 7.17 1.47
C LEU A 318 -12.83 8.06 2.68
N SER A 319 -13.73 8.09 3.66
CA SER A 319 -13.56 8.95 4.85
C SER A 319 -12.43 8.48 5.77
N HIS A 320 -12.29 7.17 5.98
CA HIS A 320 -11.32 6.60 6.91
C HIS A 320 -9.89 6.63 6.34
N SER A 321 -9.66 5.90 5.23
CA SER A 321 -8.31 5.74 4.66
C SER A 321 -8.05 6.64 3.45
N GLY A 322 -9.06 7.34 2.93
CA GLY A 322 -8.91 8.13 1.70
C GLY A 322 -8.93 7.27 0.43
N GLY A 323 -9.57 6.10 0.48
CA GLY A 323 -9.64 5.19 -0.67
C GLY A 323 -8.39 4.33 -0.86
N VAL A 324 -7.61 4.10 0.21
CA VAL A 324 -6.37 3.31 0.13
C VAL A 324 -6.66 1.90 -0.35
N ALA A 325 -5.84 1.45 -1.31
CA ALA A 325 -5.83 0.09 -1.82
C ALA A 325 -4.41 -0.38 -2.14
N TYR A 326 -4.18 -1.69 -2.04
CA TYR A 326 -3.00 -2.34 -2.61
C TYR A 326 -3.37 -2.87 -3.99
N LEU A 327 -2.58 -2.48 -4.98
CA LEU A 327 -2.62 -3.08 -6.30
C LEU A 327 -1.44 -4.04 -6.42
N ILE A 328 -1.74 -5.34 -6.45
CA ILE A 328 -0.76 -6.43 -6.56
C ILE A 328 -1.04 -7.22 -7.83
N THR A 329 -0.12 -7.15 -8.79
CA THR A 329 -0.23 -7.81 -10.10
C THR A 329 1.04 -8.61 -10.41
N PRO A 330 0.96 -9.59 -11.31
CA PRO A 330 2.15 -10.11 -11.98
C PRO A 330 2.93 -8.96 -12.64
N ARG A 331 4.20 -9.21 -12.93
CA ARG A 331 5.04 -8.29 -13.69
C ARG A 331 4.64 -8.26 -15.16
#